data_AF-A0A6C0L1C4-F1
#
_entry.id   AF-A0A6C0L1C4-F1
#
_cell.length_a   1.000
_cell.length_b   1.000
_cell.length_c   1.000
_cell.angle_alpha   90.00
_cell.angle_beta   90.00
_cell.angle_gamma   90.00
#
_symmetry.space_group_name_H-M   'P 1'
#
loop_
_entity.id
_entity.type
_entity.pdbx_description
1 polymer ?
#
loop_
_entity_poly.entity_id
_entity_poly.type
_entity_poly.pdbx_seq_one_letter_code
_entity_poly.pdbx_strand_id
1 'polypeptide(L)'
;MKTNFKCIVKLSITNGWGSDVLKQIREVNIPTIIQEELEGEGTVNEQEVEWDEGIFSHDLYLTYNIELNGYRLIKKKRNKIVAKLLRYSGLQNSIIKNNISENIKKGFLEKLEGNSLLSNWVKGRVVKFEYCKISN
;
A
#
# COMPACT_ATOMS: atom_id res chain seq x y z
N MET A 1 18.00 12.48 5.15
CA MET A 1 17.68 11.45 6.15
C MET A 1 16.67 10.53 5.52
N LYS A 2 16.98 9.24 5.46
CA LYS A 2 16.00 8.23 5.08
C LYS A 2 15.24 7.84 6.35
N THR A 3 13.95 7.57 6.19
CA THR A 3 13.06 7.15 7.27
C THR A 3 12.46 5.82 6.87
N ASN A 4 12.42 4.88 7.80
CA ASN A 4 11.74 3.61 7.60
C ASN A 4 10.26 3.77 7.95
N PHE A 5 9.44 3.16 7.14
CA PHE A 5 8.00 3.14 7.29
C PHE A 5 7.51 1.70 7.12
N LYS A 6 6.60 1.25 7.98
CA LYS A 6 5.88 0.00 7.80
C LYS A 6 4.49 0.33 7.25
N CYS A 7 4.18 -0.01 5.99
CA CYS A 7 2.80 0.02 5.47
C CYS A 7 2.16 -1.35 5.66
N ILE A 8 1.06 -1.40 6.38
CA ILE A 8 0.25 -2.61 6.54
C ILE A 8 -1.00 -2.42 5.70
N VAL A 9 -1.15 -3.22 4.65
CA VAL A 9 -2.37 -3.31 3.84
C VAL A 9 -3.22 -4.43 4.40
N LYS A 10 -4.43 -4.08 4.87
CA LYS A 10 -5.43 -5.05 5.32
C LYS A 10 -6.49 -5.28 4.26
N LEU A 11 -6.72 -6.55 3.92
CA LEU A 11 -7.77 -6.99 3.02
C LEU A 11 -8.72 -7.91 3.78
N SER A 12 -10.01 -7.59 3.79
CA SER A 12 -11.06 -8.49 4.28
C SER A 12 -11.58 -9.32 3.12
N ILE A 13 -11.63 -10.64 3.28
CA ILE A 13 -11.96 -11.61 2.23
C ILE A 13 -13.14 -12.45 2.69
N THR A 14 -14.28 -12.35 2.01
CA THR A 14 -15.46 -13.18 2.26
C THR A 14 -15.51 -14.35 1.27
N ASN A 15 -15.77 -15.57 1.74
CA ASN A 15 -15.93 -16.79 0.92
C ASN A 15 -14.72 -17.21 0.05
N GLY A 16 -13.49 -16.87 0.47
CA GLY A 16 -12.26 -17.14 -0.29
C GLY A 16 -11.29 -18.11 0.40
N TRP A 17 -10.65 -18.98 -0.38
CA TRP A 17 -9.55 -19.85 0.08
C TRP A 17 -8.21 -19.09 0.04
N GLY A 18 -7.39 -19.21 1.08
CA GLY A 18 -6.16 -18.41 1.24
C GLY A 18 -5.15 -18.55 0.10
N SER A 19 -4.97 -19.75 -0.45
CA SER A 19 -4.01 -20.00 -1.54
C SER A 19 -4.36 -19.28 -2.85
N ASP A 20 -5.64 -19.23 -3.20
CA ASP A 20 -6.12 -18.54 -4.41
C ASP A 20 -5.94 -17.03 -4.29
N VAL A 21 -6.25 -16.49 -3.11
CA VAL A 21 -6.16 -15.05 -2.84
C VAL A 21 -4.71 -14.59 -2.82
N LEU A 22 -3.81 -15.35 -2.19
CA LEU A 22 -2.39 -15.06 -2.20
C LEU A 22 -1.80 -15.09 -3.60
N LYS A 23 -2.21 -16.03 -4.46
CA LYS A 23 -1.75 -16.10 -5.85
C LYS A 23 -2.13 -14.84 -6.63
N GLN A 24 -3.37 -14.39 -6.52
CA GLN A 24 -3.84 -13.21 -7.25
C GLN A 24 -3.28 -11.90 -6.69
N ILE A 25 -3.08 -11.79 -5.39
CA ILE A 25 -2.42 -10.62 -4.79
C ILE A 25 -0.97 -10.49 -5.27
N ARG A 26 -0.28 -11.62 -5.47
CA ARG A 26 1.05 -11.61 -6.11
C ARG A 26 0.98 -11.09 -7.55
N GLU A 27 -0.09 -11.38 -8.29
CA GLU A 27 -0.31 -10.84 -9.63
C GLU A 27 -0.59 -9.32 -9.63
N VAL A 28 -1.26 -8.79 -8.60
CA VAL A 28 -1.46 -7.33 -8.41
C VAL A 28 -0.12 -6.60 -8.22
N ASN A 29 0.93 -7.29 -7.74
CA ASN A 29 2.28 -6.76 -7.58
C ASN A 29 2.30 -5.39 -6.86
N ILE A 30 1.72 -5.37 -5.66
CA ILE A 30 1.67 -4.19 -4.78
C ILE A 30 3.06 -3.57 -4.54
N PRO A 31 4.17 -4.34 -4.39
CA PRO A 31 5.50 -3.74 -4.29
C PRO A 31 5.85 -2.81 -5.44
N THR A 32 5.49 -3.17 -6.67
CA THR A 32 5.72 -2.31 -7.85
C THR A 32 4.92 -1.02 -7.78
N ILE A 33 3.64 -1.08 -7.36
CA ILE A 33 2.79 0.11 -7.18
C ILE A 33 3.43 1.06 -6.16
N ILE A 34 3.89 0.51 -5.02
CA ILE A 34 4.57 1.31 -4.00
C ILE A 34 5.88 1.88 -4.57
N GLN A 35 6.66 1.09 -5.29
CA GLN A 35 7.96 1.50 -5.83
C GLN A 35 7.84 2.62 -6.88
N GLU A 36 6.83 2.56 -7.75
CA GLU A 36 6.50 3.62 -8.70
C GLU A 36 6.18 4.94 -7.97
N GLU A 37 5.42 4.86 -6.88
CA GLU A 37 5.02 6.02 -6.08
C GLU A 37 6.16 6.68 -5.31
N LEU A 38 7.20 5.92 -4.99
CA LEU A 38 8.41 6.44 -4.37
C LEU A 38 9.27 7.22 -5.38
N GLU A 39 9.00 7.13 -6.69
CA GLU A 39 9.73 7.82 -7.77
C GLU A 39 11.26 7.70 -7.65
N GLY A 40 11.76 6.55 -7.18
CA GLY A 40 13.19 6.31 -6.95
C GLY A 40 13.79 7.03 -5.73
N GLU A 41 12.98 7.70 -4.93
CA GLU A 41 13.38 8.35 -3.66
C GLU A 41 13.18 7.43 -2.45
N GLY A 42 12.80 6.17 -2.68
CA GLY A 42 12.68 5.13 -1.67
C GLY A 42 12.71 3.72 -2.26
N THR A 43 12.77 2.72 -1.38
CA THR A 43 12.78 1.29 -1.74
C THR A 43 11.78 0.52 -0.89
N VAL A 44 11.21 -0.52 -1.48
CA VAL A 44 10.39 -1.52 -0.79
C VAL A 44 11.25 -2.75 -0.57
N ASN A 45 11.53 -3.08 0.70
CA ASN A 45 12.58 -4.05 1.05
C ASN A 45 12.03 -5.42 1.45
N GLU A 46 10.79 -5.52 1.93
CA GLU A 46 10.25 -6.76 2.51
C GLU A 46 8.73 -6.81 2.46
N GLN A 47 8.18 -8.02 2.29
CA GLN A 47 6.75 -8.32 2.35
C GLN A 47 6.52 -9.44 3.39
N GLU A 48 5.98 -9.10 4.56
CA GLU A 48 5.43 -10.09 5.49
C GLU A 48 3.96 -10.32 5.11
N VAL A 49 3.52 -11.57 5.19
CA VAL A 49 2.14 -11.97 4.89
C VAL A 49 1.59 -12.71 6.09
N GLU A 50 0.49 -12.22 6.62
CA GLU A 50 -0.21 -12.84 7.73
C GLU A 50 -1.68 -13.07 7.33
N TRP A 51 -2.15 -14.27 7.59
CA TRP A 51 -3.51 -14.72 7.26
C TRP A 51 -4.23 -15.06 8.56
N ASP A 52 -5.31 -14.34 8.83
CA ASP A 52 -6.16 -14.53 10.01
C ASP A 52 -7.48 -15.17 9.57
N GLU A 53 -7.72 -16.40 10.05
CA GLU A 53 -8.86 -17.20 9.65
C GLU A 53 -10.09 -16.88 10.51
N GLY A 54 -11.11 -16.26 9.91
CA GLY A 54 -12.44 -16.14 10.51
C GLY A 54 -13.47 -17.12 9.95
N ILE A 55 -14.60 -17.25 10.64
CA ILE A 55 -15.68 -18.21 10.31
C ILE A 55 -16.42 -17.84 9.00
N PHE A 56 -16.52 -16.54 8.68
CA PHE A 56 -17.23 -16.03 7.50
C PHE A 56 -16.37 -15.12 6.62
N SER A 57 -15.36 -14.48 7.21
CA SER A 57 -14.42 -13.59 6.55
C SER A 57 -13.03 -13.85 7.07
N HIS A 58 -12.06 -13.89 6.19
CA HIS A 58 -10.64 -14.00 6.51
C HIS A 58 -9.99 -12.64 6.31
N ASP A 59 -9.09 -12.28 7.21
CA ASP A 59 -8.32 -11.06 7.09
C ASP A 59 -6.91 -11.40 6.60
N LEU A 60 -6.46 -10.70 5.56
CA LEU A 60 -5.12 -10.82 5.04
C LEU A 60 -4.37 -9.51 5.27
N TYR A 61 -3.25 -9.62 5.98
CA TYR A 61 -2.34 -8.53 6.26
C TYR A 61 -1.09 -8.67 5.40
N LEU A 62 -0.83 -7.65 4.59
CA LEU A 62 0.37 -7.54 3.79
C LEU A 62 1.19 -6.38 4.34
N THR A 63 2.35 -6.69 4.90
CA THR A 63 3.19 -5.70 5.55
C THR A 63 4.43 -5.43 4.71
N TYR A 64 4.61 -4.16 4.35
CA TYR A 64 5.71 -3.69 3.52
C TYR A 64 6.63 -2.77 4.31
N ASN A 65 7.92 -3.10 4.32
CA ASN A 65 8.97 -2.23 4.86
C ASN A 65 9.46 -1.29 3.75
N ILE A 66 9.25 0.01 3.94
CA ILE A 66 9.54 1.08 2.98
C ILE A 66 10.63 1.98 3.58
N GLU A 67 11.78 2.04 2.92
CA GLU A 67 12.81 3.04 3.23
C GLU A 67 12.63 4.24 2.29
N LEU A 68 12.49 5.46 2.82
CA LEU A 68 12.16 6.63 2.01
C LEU A 68 12.94 7.89 2.42
N ASN A 69 13.40 8.65 1.43
CA ASN A 69 13.82 10.03 1.60
C ASN A 69 12.65 11.01 1.40
N GLY A 70 11.93 11.29 2.48
CA GLY A 70 10.72 12.12 2.44
C GLY A 70 10.93 13.54 1.90
N TYR A 71 12.10 14.14 2.14
CA TYR A 71 12.41 15.48 1.65
C TYR A 71 12.56 15.50 0.14
N ARG A 72 13.28 14.52 -0.40
CA ARG A 72 13.50 14.43 -1.84
C ARG A 72 12.21 14.06 -2.57
N LEU A 73 11.40 13.14 -2.02
CA LEU A 73 10.10 12.80 -2.58
C LEU A 73 9.16 14.01 -2.67
N ILE A 74 8.99 14.77 -1.56
CA ILE A 74 8.14 15.98 -1.59
C ILE A 74 8.71 17.03 -2.53
N LYS A 75 10.04 17.21 -2.55
CA LYS A 75 10.69 18.16 -3.46
C LYS A 75 10.43 17.79 -4.93
N LYS A 76 10.40 16.50 -5.26
CA LYS A 76 10.17 15.97 -6.61
C LYS A 76 8.70 16.06 -7.03
N LYS A 77 7.77 15.61 -6.17
CA LYS A 77 6.33 15.63 -6.44
C LYS A 77 5.67 17.00 -6.35
N ARG A 78 6.24 17.91 -5.56
CA ARG A 78 5.72 19.27 -5.38
C ARG A 78 6.77 20.28 -5.81
N ASN A 79 7.54 20.81 -4.87
CA ASN A 79 8.67 21.70 -5.16
C ASN A 79 9.57 21.88 -3.92
N LYS A 80 10.72 22.55 -4.13
CA LYS A 80 11.73 22.84 -3.09
C LYS A 80 11.19 23.68 -1.93
N ILE A 81 10.29 24.63 -2.18
CA ILE A 81 9.77 25.57 -1.17
C ILE A 81 8.87 24.81 -0.20
N VAL A 82 7.91 24.05 -0.74
CA VAL A 82 7.00 23.19 0.04
C VAL A 82 7.79 22.15 0.83
N ALA A 83 8.80 21.52 0.23
CA ALA A 83 9.65 20.55 0.92
C ALA A 83 10.42 21.16 2.11
N LYS A 84 10.87 22.41 2.00
CA LYS A 84 11.50 23.12 3.11
C LYS A 84 10.49 23.44 4.21
N LEU A 85 9.34 24.03 3.85
CA LEU A 85 8.29 24.38 4.81
C LEU A 85 7.84 23.17 5.63
N LEU A 86 7.61 22.04 4.96
CA LEU A 86 7.15 20.81 5.61
C LEU A 86 8.22 20.12 6.46
N ARG A 87 9.50 20.30 6.12
CA ARG A 87 10.62 19.82 6.95
C ARG A 87 10.67 20.57 8.28
N TYR A 88 10.39 21.88 8.27
CA TYR A 88 10.41 22.70 9.48
C TYR A 88 9.14 22.57 10.32
N SER A 89 8.00 22.21 9.72
CA SER A 89 6.74 22.03 10.45
C SER A 89 6.55 20.65 11.07
N GLY A 90 7.44 19.68 10.80
CA GLY A 90 7.28 18.28 11.25
C GLY A 90 6.16 17.51 10.55
N LEU A 91 5.33 18.17 9.72
CA LEU A 91 4.20 17.57 9.00
C LEU A 91 4.61 16.72 7.80
N GLN A 92 5.89 16.78 7.42
CA GLN A 92 6.45 16.00 6.33
C GLN A 92 6.07 14.52 6.40
N ASN A 93 6.26 13.88 7.56
CA ASN A 93 5.96 12.46 7.72
C ASN A 93 4.45 12.19 7.54
N SER A 94 3.57 13.02 8.09
CA SER A 94 2.13 12.83 7.96
C SER A 94 1.66 12.92 6.50
N ILE A 95 2.18 13.89 5.74
CA ILE A 95 1.83 14.07 4.32
C ILE A 95 2.32 12.89 3.49
N ILE A 96 3.53 12.41 3.78
CA ILE A 96 4.09 11.23 3.12
C ILE A 96 3.23 10.00 3.43
N LYS A 97 2.87 9.80 4.69
CA LYS A 97 2.03 8.67 5.13
C LYS A 97 0.69 8.65 4.39
N ASN A 98 0.02 9.80 4.33
CA ASN A 98 -1.27 9.92 3.66
C ASN A 98 -1.14 9.69 2.15
N ASN A 99 -0.18 10.32 1.48
CA ASN A 99 0.01 10.15 0.04
C ASN A 99 0.32 8.69 -0.33
N ILE A 100 1.22 8.02 0.41
CA ILE A 100 1.55 6.61 0.14
C ILE A 100 0.32 5.73 0.38
N SER A 101 -0.41 5.93 1.48
CA SER A 101 -1.62 5.15 1.77
C SER A 101 -2.71 5.35 0.71
N GLU A 102 -2.99 6.59 0.30
CA GLU A 102 -4.01 6.90 -0.71
C GLU A 102 -3.64 6.32 -2.08
N ASN A 103 -2.37 6.40 -2.48
CA ASN A 103 -1.93 5.88 -3.77
C ASN A 103 -1.89 4.35 -3.80
N ILE A 104 -1.50 3.69 -2.71
CA ILE A 104 -1.63 2.23 -2.59
C ILE A 104 -3.09 1.82 -2.72
N LYS A 105 -4.00 2.51 -2.00
CA LYS A 105 -5.43 2.24 -2.09
C LYS A 105 -5.93 2.44 -3.52
N LYS A 106 -5.55 3.54 -4.17
CA LYS A 106 -5.95 3.86 -5.54
C LYS A 106 -5.42 2.83 -6.54
N GLY A 107 -4.12 2.52 -6.53
CA GLY A 107 -3.53 1.51 -7.41
C GLY A 107 -4.10 0.11 -7.19
N PHE A 108 -4.46 -0.22 -5.96
CA PHE A 108 -5.17 -1.46 -5.66
C PHE A 108 -6.59 -1.46 -6.25
N LEU A 109 -7.35 -0.38 -6.06
CA LEU A 109 -8.70 -0.24 -6.63
C LEU A 109 -8.70 -0.22 -8.15
N GLU A 110 -7.79 0.52 -8.80
CA GLU A 110 -7.67 0.56 -10.26
C GLU A 110 -7.34 -0.81 -10.84
N LYS A 111 -6.49 -1.59 -10.18
CA LYS A 111 -6.22 -2.98 -10.59
C LYS A 111 -7.39 -3.93 -10.31
N LEU A 112 -8.20 -3.69 -9.27
CA LEU A 112 -9.43 -4.44 -9.03
C LEU A 112 -10.49 -4.14 -10.10
N GLU A 113 -10.66 -2.87 -10.48
CA GLU A 113 -11.65 -2.42 -11.45
C GLU A 113 -11.26 -2.77 -12.90
N GLY A 114 -9.96 -2.66 -13.22
CA GLY A 114 -9.45 -2.89 -14.58
C GLY A 114 -9.20 -4.35 -14.96
N ASN A 115 -9.24 -5.29 -14.00
CA ASN A 115 -8.88 -6.68 -14.27
C ASN A 115 -10.12 -7.60 -14.24
N SER A 116 -10.51 -8.13 -15.40
CA SER A 116 -11.71 -8.98 -15.56
C SER A 116 -11.68 -10.26 -14.73
N LEU A 117 -10.48 -10.73 -14.35
CA LEU A 117 -10.27 -11.86 -13.46
C LEU A 117 -10.65 -11.53 -12.01
N LEU A 118 -10.32 -10.34 -11.53
CA LEU A 118 -10.69 -9.86 -10.20
C LEU A 118 -12.16 -9.42 -10.15
N SER A 119 -12.69 -8.78 -11.21
CA SER A 119 -14.10 -8.37 -11.25
C SER A 119 -15.08 -9.54 -11.38
N ASN A 120 -14.70 -10.65 -12.03
CA ASN A 120 -15.46 -11.90 -11.99
C ASN A 120 -15.31 -12.65 -10.66
N TRP A 121 -14.20 -12.46 -9.93
CA TRP A 121 -14.01 -12.95 -8.56
C TRP A 121 -14.90 -12.19 -7.55
N VAL A 122 -15.11 -10.87 -7.76
CA VAL A 122 -16.06 -10.02 -7.00
C VAL A 122 -17.52 -10.50 -7.11
N LYS A 123 -17.87 -11.25 -8.16
CA LYS A 123 -19.25 -11.77 -8.35
C LYS A 123 -19.65 -12.88 -7.36
N GLY A 124 -18.74 -13.36 -6.50
CA GLY A 124 -19.05 -14.31 -5.42
C GLY A 124 -18.17 -14.23 -4.16
N ARG A 125 -17.05 -13.49 -4.20
CA ARG A 125 -16.12 -13.26 -3.09
C ARG A 125 -15.87 -11.77 -2.92
N VAL A 126 -15.91 -11.24 -1.70
CA VAL A 126 -15.73 -9.80 -1.46
C VAL A 126 -14.32 -9.58 -0.90
N VAL A 127 -13.43 -8.92 -1.67
CA VAL A 127 -12.15 -8.38 -1.16
C VAL A 127 -12.39 -6.90 -0.94
N LYS A 128 -12.26 -6.51 0.32
CA LYS A 128 -12.39 -5.13 0.74
C LYS A 128 -11.03 -4.64 1.22
N PHE A 129 -10.52 -3.60 0.58
CA PHE A 129 -9.42 -2.82 1.13
C PHE A 129 -9.92 -2.08 2.37
N GLU A 130 -9.39 -2.43 3.54
CA GLU A 130 -9.77 -1.75 4.78
C GLU A 130 -8.91 -0.49 4.99
N TYR A 131 -7.59 -0.65 5.02
CA TYR A 131 -6.66 0.46 5.22
C TYR A 131 -5.22 0.13 4.77
N CYS A 132 -4.41 1.16 4.46
CA CYS A 132 -2.95 1.10 4.61
C CYS A 132 -2.58 1.96 5.82
N LYS A 133 -1.95 1.34 6.83
CA LYS A 133 -1.45 2.06 8.00
C LYS A 133 0.05 2.21 7.87
N ILE A 134 0.54 3.45 7.94
CA ILE A 134 1.97 3.73 7.88
C ILE A 134 2.50 4.15 9.25
N SER A 135 3.29 3.28 9.86
CA SER A 135 3.98 3.52 11.14
C SER A 135 5.47 3.78 10.92
N ASN A 136 6.09 4.52 11.86
CA ASN A 136 7.54 4.75 11.90
C ASN A 136 8.18 3.71 12.81
#